data_AF-A0A1B6GRT8-F1
#
_entry.id   AF-A0A1B6GRT8-F1
#
_cell.length_a   1.000
_cell.length_b   1.000
_cell.length_c   1.000
_cell.angle_alpha   90.00
_cell.angle_beta   90.00
_cell.angle_gamma   90.00
#
_symmetry.space_group_name_H-M   'P 1'
#
loop_
_entity.id
_entity.type
_entity.pdbx_description
1 polymer ?
#
loop_
_entity_poly.entity_id
_entity_poly.type
_entity_poly.pdbx_seq_one_letter_code
_entity_poly.pdbx_strand_id
1 'polypeptide(L)'
;MDMFTGMLKALIMGVIDSLRGSVALYYLDRNIQERADQQSPRRRSQNVGTPNRRTSHAAQTLRKPEGPKVLWRTWQCCFLNGGVFWLSMVVFDYILLLLKSALYLMFGHNPNIGLSVWGWMELILQWTFGALWLLPLFLLSKVVNALWFQDIADSAYRYSRGTPQQFSSVSKLVADTLFSIVVQALFLIQTMLVSLLPIPVLADLMSLVHMCLLYSLYSFEYKWCNMGWELHRRITYIE
;
A
#
# COMPACT_ATOMS: atom_id res chain seq x y z
N MET A 1 -4.30 -21.19 29.66
CA MET A 1 -2.90 -20.73 29.58
C MET A 1 -2.28 -21.09 28.23
N ASP A 2 -2.44 -22.33 27.77
CA ASP A 2 -1.81 -22.85 26.54
C ASP A 2 -2.17 -22.08 25.25
N MET A 3 -3.43 -21.63 25.12
CA MET A 3 -3.89 -20.84 23.98
C MET A 3 -3.18 -19.48 23.87
N PHE A 4 -2.98 -18.80 25.01
CA PHE A 4 -2.33 -17.49 25.03
C PHE A 4 -0.84 -17.61 24.72
N THR A 5 -0.17 -18.63 25.27
CA THR A 5 1.23 -18.94 24.93
C THR A 5 1.40 -19.35 23.47
N GLY A 6 0.44 -20.09 22.90
CA GLY A 6 0.41 -20.43 21.48
C GLY A 6 0.28 -19.19 20.58
N MET A 7 -0.66 -18.31 20.91
CA MET A 7 -0.89 -17.05 20.19
C MET A 7 0.32 -16.11 20.28
N LEU A 8 0.92 -15.96 21.47
CA LEU A 8 2.11 -15.15 21.66
C LEU A 8 3.31 -15.71 20.88
N LYS A 9 3.50 -17.03 20.89
CA LYS A 9 4.55 -17.69 20.09
C LYS A 9 4.35 -17.47 18.60
N ALA A 10 3.11 -17.59 18.10
CA ALA A 10 2.77 -17.32 16.70
C ALA A 10 3.04 -15.86 16.33
N LEU A 11 2.69 -14.90 17.20
CA LEU A 11 3.00 -13.48 17.03
C LEU A 11 4.50 -13.24 16.91
N ILE A 12 5.29 -13.77 17.85
CA ILE A 12 6.75 -13.61 17.85
C ILE A 12 7.37 -14.25 16.60
N MET A 13 6.94 -15.45 16.22
CA MET A 13 7.38 -16.09 14.97
C MET A 13 7.02 -15.23 13.75
N GLY A 14 5.81 -14.68 13.69
CA GLY A 14 5.39 -13.79 12.62
C GLY A 14 6.26 -12.53 12.49
N VAL A 15 6.63 -11.91 13.63
CA VAL A 15 7.56 -10.77 13.65
C VAL A 15 8.94 -11.19 13.15
N ILE A 16 9.48 -12.30 13.63
CA ILE A 16 10.79 -12.82 13.19
C ILE A 16 10.79 -13.12 11.69
N ASP A 17 9.74 -13.75 11.18
CA ASP A 17 9.62 -14.10 9.77
C ASP A 17 9.45 -12.85 8.89
N SER A 18 8.75 -11.82 9.37
CA SER A 18 8.67 -10.51 8.69
C SER A 18 10.03 -9.83 8.59
N LEU A 19 10.83 -9.85 9.66
CA LEU A 19 12.20 -9.32 9.65
C LEU A 19 13.11 -10.12 8.69
N ARG A 20 13.02 -11.45 8.72
CA ARG A 20 13.75 -12.32 7.78
C ARG A 20 13.37 -12.05 6.34
N GLY A 21 12.08 -11.87 6.05
CA GLY A 21 11.58 -11.50 4.73
C GLY A 21 12.13 -10.16 4.25
N SER A 22 12.17 -9.16 5.14
CA SER A 22 12.74 -7.84 4.85
C SER A 22 14.23 -7.92 4.51
N VAL A 23 15.00 -8.71 5.26
CA VAL A 23 16.42 -8.96 4.99
C VAL A 23 16.61 -9.71 3.67
N ALA A 24 15.80 -10.73 3.40
CA ALA A 24 15.84 -11.46 2.13
C ALA A 24 15.54 -10.56 0.92
N LEU A 25 14.60 -9.62 1.07
CA LEU A 25 14.28 -8.61 0.05
C LEU A 25 15.48 -7.69 -0.21
N TYR A 26 16.18 -7.24 0.85
CA TYR A 26 17.38 -6.43 0.72
C TYR A 26 18.50 -7.16 -0.05
N TYR A 27 18.75 -8.43 0.28
CA TYR A 27 19.72 -9.26 -0.46
C TYR A 27 19.29 -9.48 -1.91
N LEU A 28 17.99 -9.66 -2.17
CA LEU A 28 17.46 -9.78 -3.53
C LEU A 28 17.73 -8.51 -4.34
N ASP A 29 17.44 -7.34 -3.77
CA ASP A 29 17.67 -6.05 -4.41
C ASP A 29 19.16 -5.86 -4.75
N ARG A 30 20.05 -6.17 -3.79
CA ARG A 30 21.50 -6.14 -4.01
C ARG A 30 21.95 -7.07 -5.15
N ASN A 31 21.45 -8.30 -5.17
CA ASN A 31 21.78 -9.27 -6.22
C ASN A 31 21.27 -8.85 -7.61
N ILE A 32 20.10 -8.20 -7.69
CA ILE A 32 19.57 -7.65 -8.94
C ILE A 32 20.47 -6.51 -9.44
N GLN A 33 20.93 -5.64 -8.55
CA GLN A 33 21.84 -4.55 -8.87
C GLN A 33 23.18 -5.06 -9.41
N GLU A 34 23.82 -6.00 -8.70
CA GLU A 34 25.09 -6.60 -9.12
C GLU A 34 25.01 -7.22 -10.52
N ARG A 35 23.91 -7.90 -10.86
CA ARG A 35 23.68 -8.47 -12.20
C ARG A 35 23.50 -7.41 -13.28
N ALA A 36 22.81 -6.31 -12.97
CA ALA A 36 22.61 -5.20 -13.90
C ALA A 36 23.95 -4.51 -14.22
N ASP A 37 24.77 -4.29 -13.18
CA ASP A 37 26.09 -3.67 -13.31
C ASP A 37 27.05 -4.54 -14.11
N GLN A 38 27.02 -5.87 -13.95
CA GLN A 38 27.82 -6.81 -14.76
C GLN A 38 27.39 -6.88 -16.23
N GLN A 39 26.10 -6.66 -16.54
CA GLN A 39 25.60 -6.67 -17.93
C GLN A 39 25.85 -5.36 -18.68
N SER A 40 25.98 -4.24 -17.98
CA SER A 40 26.21 -2.91 -18.55
C SER A 40 27.50 -2.77 -19.39
N PRO A 41 28.69 -3.24 -18.94
CA PRO A 41 29.91 -3.19 -19.76
C PRO A 41 29.88 -4.16 -20.94
N ARG A 42 29.20 -5.31 -20.81
CA ARG A 42 29.14 -6.35 -21.85
C ARG A 42 28.26 -5.94 -23.04
N ARG A 43 27.17 -5.20 -22.80
CA ARG A 43 26.32 -4.62 -23.87
C ARG A 43 27.01 -3.50 -24.64
N ARG A 44 27.86 -2.70 -23.98
CA ARG A 44 28.58 -1.60 -24.65
C ARG A 44 29.64 -2.10 -25.64
N SER A 45 30.19 -3.30 -25.42
CA SER A 45 31.16 -3.93 -26.32
C SER A 45 30.53 -4.73 -27.47
N GLN A 46 29.25 -5.13 -27.39
CA GLN A 46 28.57 -5.93 -28.44
C GLN A 46 27.80 -5.08 -29.47
N ASN A 47 27.53 -3.80 -29.20
CA ASN A 47 26.80 -2.91 -30.11
C ASN A 47 27.65 -2.30 -31.25
N VAL A 48 28.84 -2.85 -31.52
CA VAL A 48 29.70 -2.43 -32.67
C VAL A 48 29.42 -3.29 -33.93
N GLY A 49 28.45 -4.20 -33.90
CA GLY A 49 28.04 -5.03 -35.04
C GLY A 49 26.82 -4.47 -35.79
N THR A 50 26.95 -4.37 -37.12
CA THR A 50 26.01 -3.95 -38.18
C THR A 50 24.50 -4.20 -37.95
N PRO A 51 23.61 -3.29 -38.40
CA PRO A 51 22.16 -3.43 -38.22
C PRO A 51 21.57 -4.34 -39.30
N ASN A 52 21.15 -5.56 -38.94
CA ASN A 52 20.36 -6.42 -39.84
C ASN A 52 18.87 -6.34 -39.50
N ARG A 53 18.08 -5.90 -40.48
CA ARG A 53 16.68 -5.43 -40.36
C ARG A 53 15.63 -6.56 -40.52
N ARG A 54 15.83 -7.73 -39.91
CA ARG A 54 14.85 -8.84 -40.03
C ARG A 54 14.79 -9.72 -38.78
N THR A 55 14.13 -9.25 -37.72
CA THR A 55 13.46 -10.06 -36.67
C THR A 55 12.82 -9.15 -35.62
N SER A 56 11.78 -8.40 -36.01
CA SER A 56 11.09 -7.42 -35.15
C SER A 56 9.91 -7.97 -34.34
N HIS A 57 9.74 -9.29 -34.22
CA HIS A 57 8.63 -9.88 -33.44
C HIS A 57 9.04 -10.80 -32.27
N ALA A 58 10.32 -11.21 -32.17
CA ALA A 58 10.81 -12.03 -31.05
C ALA A 58 11.61 -11.23 -29.99
N ALA A 59 11.84 -9.93 -30.23
CA ALA A 59 12.69 -9.08 -29.39
C ALA A 59 11.94 -8.32 -28.28
N GLN A 60 10.64 -8.57 -28.08
CA GLN A 60 9.85 -7.86 -27.04
C GLN A 60 9.90 -8.51 -25.65
N THR A 61 10.48 -9.69 -25.49
CA THR A 61 10.60 -10.37 -24.18
C THR A 61 11.88 -10.06 -23.42
N LEU A 62 12.81 -9.27 -23.98
CA LEU A 62 13.95 -8.76 -23.24
C LEU A 62 13.55 -7.49 -22.46
N ARG A 63 12.60 -7.64 -21.52
CA ARG A 63 12.31 -6.58 -20.56
C ARG A 63 13.63 -6.15 -19.92
N LYS A 64 13.99 -4.88 -20.16
CA LYS A 64 15.09 -4.13 -19.56
C LYS A 64 15.25 -4.59 -18.10
N PRO A 65 16.44 -4.97 -17.63
CA PRO A 65 16.66 -5.13 -16.19
C PRO A 65 16.63 -3.72 -15.61
N GLU A 66 15.44 -3.25 -15.27
CA GLU A 66 15.32 -2.09 -14.42
C GLU A 66 15.90 -2.51 -13.07
N GLY A 67 16.99 -1.85 -12.66
CA GLY A 67 17.80 -2.20 -11.48
C GLY A 67 17.02 -2.16 -10.15
N PRO A 68 17.71 -2.10 -9.00
CA PRO A 68 17.13 -2.30 -7.67
C PRO A 68 16.17 -1.15 -7.29
N LYS A 69 14.95 -1.23 -7.79
CA LYS A 69 13.90 -0.23 -7.60
C LYS A 69 12.98 -0.62 -6.46
N VAL A 70 13.09 -1.82 -5.91
CA VAL A 70 12.09 -2.38 -4.99
C VAL A 70 12.10 -1.59 -3.68
N LEU A 71 13.25 -1.48 -3.02
CA LEU A 71 13.38 -0.72 -1.78
C LEU A 71 13.20 0.78 -1.96
N TRP A 72 13.73 1.32 -3.07
CA TRP A 72 13.53 2.73 -3.41
C TRP A 72 12.05 3.07 -3.62
N ARG A 73 11.29 2.20 -4.31
CA ARG A 73 9.84 2.36 -4.49
C ARG A 73 9.08 2.21 -3.17
N THR A 74 9.50 1.32 -2.28
CA THR A 74 8.95 1.24 -0.91
C THR A 74 9.18 2.55 -0.15
N TRP A 75 10.37 3.13 -0.28
CA TRP A 75 10.66 4.44 0.32
C TRP A 75 9.85 5.57 -0.30
N GLN A 76 9.68 5.57 -1.62
CA GLN A 76 8.80 6.52 -2.32
C GLN A 76 7.35 6.39 -1.84
N CYS A 77 6.88 5.16 -1.63
CA CYS A 77 5.57 4.83 -1.03
C CYS A 77 5.44 5.40 0.37
N CYS A 78 6.38 5.10 1.27
CA CYS A 78 6.37 5.63 2.63
C CYS A 78 6.42 7.17 2.66
N PHE A 79 7.21 7.80 1.79
CA PHE A 79 7.33 9.25 1.73
C PHE A 79 6.07 9.93 1.17
N LEU A 80 5.49 9.40 0.09
CA LEU A 80 4.23 9.92 -0.47
C LEU A 80 3.06 9.71 0.48
N ASN A 81 2.93 8.52 1.07
CA ASN A 81 1.79 8.19 1.92
C ASN A 81 1.89 8.80 3.31
N GLY A 82 3.09 8.82 3.90
CA GLY A 82 3.30 9.45 5.20
C GLY A 82 3.48 10.95 5.06
N GLY A 83 4.45 11.37 4.25
CA GLY A 83 4.88 12.76 4.15
C GLY A 83 3.82 13.69 3.54
N VAL A 84 3.27 13.36 2.37
CA VAL A 84 2.33 14.28 1.69
C VAL A 84 1.01 14.38 2.44
N PHE A 85 0.48 13.27 2.98
CA PHE A 85 -0.73 13.30 3.80
C PHE A 85 -0.52 14.07 5.09
N TRP A 86 0.54 13.75 5.82
CA TRP A 86 0.81 14.38 7.10
C TRP A 86 1.07 15.88 6.92
N LEU A 87 1.87 16.27 5.93
CA LEU A 87 2.08 17.67 5.59
C LEU A 87 0.79 18.37 5.17
N SER A 88 -0.06 17.72 4.37
CA SER A 88 -1.35 18.29 3.97
C SER A 88 -2.24 18.56 5.18
N MET A 89 -2.33 17.61 6.13
CA MET A 89 -3.12 17.77 7.35
C MET A 89 -2.54 18.88 8.23
N VAL A 90 -1.23 18.90 8.44
CA VAL A 90 -0.55 19.93 9.25
C VAL A 90 -0.76 21.33 8.66
N VAL A 91 -0.54 21.49 7.35
CA VAL A 91 -0.76 22.78 6.66
C VAL A 91 -2.22 23.22 6.79
N PHE A 92 -3.17 22.30 6.62
CA PHE A 92 -4.58 22.60 6.75
C PHE A 92 -4.95 23.03 8.19
N ASP A 93 -4.45 22.33 9.21
CA ASP A 93 -4.66 22.70 10.62
C ASP A 93 -4.09 24.08 10.94
N TYR A 94 -2.89 24.41 10.44
CA TYR A 94 -2.32 25.76 10.60
C TYR A 94 -3.13 26.84 9.88
N ILE A 95 -3.67 26.55 8.69
CA ILE A 95 -4.57 27.47 7.97
C ILE A 95 -5.86 27.70 8.78
N LEU A 96 -6.44 26.64 9.34
CA LEU A 96 -7.61 26.75 10.22
C LEU A 96 -7.30 27.63 11.44
N LEU A 97 -6.16 27.42 12.10
CA LEU A 97 -5.74 28.26 13.24
C LEU A 97 -5.56 29.73 12.86
N LEU A 98 -4.94 30.02 11.71
CA LEU A 98 -4.78 31.38 11.20
C LEU A 98 -6.14 32.04 10.92
N LEU A 99 -7.04 31.30 10.26
CA LEU A 99 -8.37 31.79 9.92
C LEU A 99 -9.24 32.03 11.16
N LYS A 100 -9.14 31.17 12.16
CA LYS A 100 -9.77 31.35 13.47
C LYS A 100 -9.28 32.61 14.17
N SER A 101 -7.96 32.82 14.14
CA SER A 101 -7.32 34.00 14.74
C SER A 101 -7.74 35.29 14.04
N ALA A 102 -7.80 35.29 12.71
CA ALA A 102 -8.30 36.42 11.92
C ALA A 102 -9.77 36.73 12.23
N LEU A 103 -10.62 35.71 12.35
CA LEU A 103 -12.02 35.88 12.69
C LEU A 103 -12.21 36.46 14.10
N TYR A 104 -11.39 36.01 15.07
CA TYR A 104 -11.36 36.57 16.42
C TYR A 104 -10.98 38.06 16.43
N LEU A 105 -10.01 38.45 15.59
CA LEU A 105 -9.62 39.86 15.45
C LEU A 105 -10.75 40.72 14.85
N MET A 106 -11.48 40.20 13.85
CA MET A 106 -12.57 40.94 13.20
C MET A 106 -13.84 41.03 14.05
N PHE A 107 -14.23 39.94 14.72
CA PHE A 107 -15.49 39.82 15.47
C PHE A 107 -15.30 39.85 16.99
N GLY A 108 -14.13 40.27 17.49
CA GLY A 108 -13.80 40.28 18.92
C GLY A 108 -14.77 41.07 19.80
N HIS A 109 -15.52 42.01 19.22
CA HIS A 109 -16.57 42.77 19.92
C HIS A 109 -17.88 41.98 20.15
N ASN A 110 -18.15 40.93 19.35
CA ASN A 110 -19.36 40.11 19.43
C ASN A 110 -18.98 38.61 19.39
N PRO A 111 -18.57 38.02 20.53
CA PRO A 111 -18.02 36.66 20.56
C PRO A 111 -18.99 35.58 20.08
N ASN A 112 -20.31 35.78 20.29
CA ASN A 112 -21.34 34.83 19.86
C ASN A 112 -21.43 34.71 18.33
N ILE A 113 -21.26 35.83 17.61
CA ILE A 113 -21.29 35.84 16.14
C ILE A 113 -20.02 35.17 15.60
N GLY A 114 -18.86 35.51 16.17
CA GLY A 114 -17.58 34.90 15.78
C GLY A 114 -17.55 33.39 15.98
N LEU A 115 -18.06 32.88 17.11
CA LEU A 115 -18.13 31.44 17.40
C LEU A 115 -19.05 30.70 16.42
N SER A 116 -20.22 31.26 16.12
CA SER A 116 -21.18 30.66 15.18
C SER A 116 -20.59 30.59 13.76
N VAL A 117 -20.02 31.70 13.27
CA VAL A 117 -19.38 31.76 11.94
C VAL A 117 -18.19 30.79 11.87
N TRP A 118 -17.37 30.71 12.91
CA TRP A 118 -16.27 29.75 12.98
C TRP A 118 -16.77 28.30 12.89
N GLY A 119 -17.81 27.92 13.64
CA GLY A 119 -18.34 26.56 13.63
C GLY A 119 -18.82 26.10 12.25
N TRP A 120 -19.57 26.96 11.54
CA TRP A 120 -20.00 26.65 10.16
C TRP A 120 -18.83 26.59 9.18
N MET A 121 -17.89 27.51 9.30
CA MET A 121 -16.72 27.57 8.43
C MET A 121 -15.80 26.36 8.65
N GLU A 122 -15.49 26.01 9.89
CA GLU A 122 -14.69 24.85 10.26
C GLU A 122 -15.30 23.57 9.69
N LEU A 123 -16.62 23.38 9.87
CA LEU A 123 -17.33 22.23 9.32
C LEU A 123 -17.20 22.17 7.80
N ILE A 124 -17.53 23.24 7.07
CA ILE A 124 -17.49 23.26 5.60
C ILE A 124 -16.07 23.01 5.09
N LEU A 125 -15.07 23.63 5.70
CA LEU A 125 -13.67 23.47 5.31
C LEU A 125 -13.19 22.04 5.58
N GLN A 126 -13.48 21.45 6.74
CA GLN A 126 -13.10 20.06 7.06
C GLN A 126 -13.71 19.06 6.08
N TRP A 127 -15.01 19.19 5.79
CA TRP A 127 -15.69 18.30 4.84
C TRP A 127 -15.17 18.47 3.42
N THR A 128 -14.95 19.71 2.99
CA THR A 128 -14.46 20.01 1.63
C THR A 128 -13.01 19.55 1.46
N PHE A 129 -12.15 19.80 2.44
CA PHE A 129 -10.77 19.32 2.45
C PHE A 129 -10.72 17.78 2.47
N GLY A 130 -11.53 17.15 3.33
CA GLY A 130 -11.65 15.69 3.37
C GLY A 130 -12.08 15.10 2.03
N ALA A 131 -13.16 15.61 1.43
CA ALA A 131 -13.75 15.05 0.24
C ALA A 131 -13.01 15.39 -1.07
N LEU A 132 -12.50 16.63 -1.22
CA LEU A 132 -11.88 17.09 -2.47
C LEU A 132 -10.36 16.99 -2.48
N TRP A 133 -9.71 16.90 -1.31
CA TRP A 133 -8.26 16.78 -1.22
C TRP A 133 -7.83 15.41 -0.68
N LEU A 134 -8.17 15.10 0.58
CA LEU A 134 -7.67 13.90 1.25
C LEU A 134 -8.15 12.61 0.58
N LEU A 135 -9.44 12.52 0.24
CA LEU A 135 -10.00 11.31 -0.37
C LEU A 135 -9.43 11.02 -1.77
N PRO A 136 -9.36 11.98 -2.71
CA PRO A 136 -8.69 11.77 -4.00
C PRO A 136 -7.21 11.44 -3.84
N LEU A 137 -6.50 12.14 -2.96
CA LEU A 137 -5.10 11.85 -2.65
C LEU A 137 -4.96 10.40 -2.14
N PHE A 138 -5.89 9.93 -1.30
CA PHE A 138 -5.90 8.58 -0.74
C PHE A 138 -6.15 7.52 -1.81
N LEU A 139 -7.11 7.74 -2.70
CA LEU A 139 -7.37 6.84 -3.81
C LEU A 139 -6.17 6.73 -4.75
N LEU A 140 -5.56 7.88 -5.12
CA LEU A 140 -4.37 7.91 -5.97
C LEU A 140 -3.19 7.19 -5.31
N SER A 141 -2.93 7.47 -4.04
CA SER A 141 -1.94 6.77 -3.22
C SER A 141 -2.18 5.26 -3.22
N LYS A 142 -3.41 4.81 -2.98
CA LYS A 142 -3.77 3.39 -2.96
C LYS A 142 -3.44 2.70 -4.29
N VAL A 143 -3.74 3.36 -5.43
CA VAL A 143 -3.43 2.82 -6.76
C VAL A 143 -1.92 2.71 -6.97
N VAL A 144 -1.16 3.76 -6.67
CA VAL A 144 0.29 3.76 -6.83
C VAL A 144 0.95 2.70 -5.93
N ASN A 145 0.50 2.59 -4.69
CA ASN A 145 0.96 1.56 -3.75
C ASN A 145 0.67 0.16 -4.26
N ALA A 146 -0.52 -0.08 -4.82
CA ALA A 146 -0.87 -1.38 -5.36
C ALA A 146 0.04 -1.80 -6.52
N LEU A 147 0.38 -0.87 -7.42
CA LEU A 147 1.33 -1.12 -8.50
C LEU A 147 2.74 -1.41 -7.99
N TRP A 148 3.22 -0.62 -7.02
CA TRP A 148 4.53 -0.86 -6.41
C TRP A 148 4.57 -2.20 -5.68
N PHE A 149 3.59 -2.52 -4.85
CA PHE A 149 3.56 -3.80 -4.13
C PHE A 149 3.46 -5.00 -5.08
N GLN A 150 2.73 -4.87 -6.19
CA GLN A 150 2.72 -5.89 -7.24
C GLN A 150 4.13 -6.10 -7.82
N ASP A 151 4.85 -5.03 -8.17
CA ASP A 151 6.22 -5.14 -8.68
C ASP A 151 7.19 -5.80 -7.68
N ILE A 152 7.03 -5.50 -6.38
CA ILE A 152 7.80 -6.13 -5.30
C ILE A 152 7.47 -7.63 -5.23
N ALA A 153 6.18 -7.97 -5.21
CA ALA A 153 5.71 -9.34 -5.12
C ALA A 153 6.14 -10.18 -6.33
N ASP A 154 6.08 -9.62 -7.54
CA ASP A 154 6.57 -10.26 -8.77
C ASP A 154 8.06 -10.55 -8.69
N SER A 155 8.84 -9.58 -8.22
CA SER A 155 10.29 -9.73 -8.06
C SER A 155 10.65 -10.82 -7.03
N ALA A 156 9.98 -10.82 -5.89
CA ALA A 156 10.15 -11.83 -4.83
C ALA A 156 9.70 -13.22 -5.30
N TYR A 157 8.61 -13.30 -6.06
CA TYR A 157 8.11 -14.56 -6.63
C TYR A 157 9.08 -15.14 -7.66
N ARG A 158 9.64 -14.30 -8.55
CA ARG A 158 10.65 -14.70 -9.54
C ARG A 158 11.90 -15.29 -8.92
N TYR A 159 12.33 -14.76 -7.79
CA TYR A 159 13.48 -15.27 -7.06
C TYR A 159 13.20 -16.60 -6.35
N SER A 160 12.01 -16.78 -5.80
CA SER A 160 11.69 -17.92 -4.92
C SER A 160 11.02 -19.11 -5.62
N ARG A 161 10.12 -18.84 -6.58
CA ARG A 161 9.20 -19.83 -7.18
C ARG A 161 9.23 -19.86 -8.71
N GLY A 162 9.97 -18.94 -9.34
CA GLY A 162 10.04 -18.82 -10.81
C GLY A 162 9.06 -17.78 -11.37
N THR A 163 8.72 -17.85 -12.65
CA THR A 163 7.95 -16.78 -13.31
C THR A 163 6.51 -16.69 -12.81
N PRO A 164 5.98 -15.49 -12.49
CA PRO A 164 4.59 -15.30 -12.10
C PRO A 164 3.66 -15.71 -13.25
N GLN A 165 2.54 -16.34 -12.92
CA GLN A 165 1.52 -16.66 -13.91
C GLN A 165 0.77 -15.40 -14.33
N GLN A 166 0.66 -15.16 -15.63
CA GLN A 166 -0.15 -14.07 -16.15
C GLN A 166 -1.61 -14.50 -16.18
N PHE A 167 -2.50 -13.66 -15.64
CA PHE A 167 -3.94 -13.84 -15.80
C PHE A 167 -4.29 -13.78 -17.29
N SER A 168 -5.05 -14.78 -17.77
CA SER A 168 -5.42 -14.90 -19.19
C SER A 168 -6.56 -13.95 -19.59
N SER A 169 -7.30 -13.39 -18.62
CA SER A 169 -8.47 -12.53 -18.87
C SER A 169 -8.51 -11.33 -17.94
N VAL A 170 -8.61 -10.14 -18.54
CA VAL A 170 -8.79 -8.86 -17.82
C VAL A 170 -10.10 -8.85 -17.03
N SER A 171 -11.16 -9.46 -17.54
CA SER A 171 -12.46 -9.54 -16.85
C SER A 171 -12.36 -10.29 -15.52
N LYS A 172 -11.62 -11.41 -15.50
CA LYS A 172 -11.37 -12.17 -14.26
C LYS A 172 -10.58 -11.36 -13.25
N LEU A 173 -9.57 -10.62 -13.70
CA LEU A 173 -8.78 -9.73 -12.85
C LEU A 173 -9.66 -8.65 -12.22
N VAL A 174 -10.50 -7.99 -13.02
CA VAL A 174 -11.42 -6.95 -12.52
C VAL A 174 -12.39 -7.53 -11.48
N ALA A 175 -13.00 -8.69 -11.77
CA ALA A 175 -13.90 -9.35 -10.82
C ALA A 175 -13.19 -9.73 -9.50
N ASP A 176 -11.98 -10.28 -9.59
CA ASP A 176 -11.14 -10.63 -8.43
C ASP A 176 -10.83 -9.39 -7.58
N THR A 177 -10.44 -8.28 -8.22
CA THR A 177 -10.16 -7.02 -7.51
C THR A 177 -11.40 -6.40 -6.86
N LEU A 178 -12.56 -6.44 -7.53
CA LEU A 178 -13.81 -5.91 -6.96
C LEU A 178 -14.23 -6.69 -5.74
N PHE A 179 -14.18 -8.02 -5.81
CA PHE A 179 -14.53 -8.85 -4.66
C PHE A 179 -13.54 -8.66 -3.51
N SER A 180 -12.24 -8.59 -3.80
CA SER A 180 -11.21 -8.27 -2.80
C SER A 180 -11.52 -6.95 -2.08
N ILE A 181 -11.88 -5.90 -2.82
CA ILE A 181 -12.29 -4.61 -2.25
C ILE A 181 -13.51 -4.76 -1.33
N VAL A 182 -14.51 -5.57 -1.71
CA VAL A 182 -15.69 -5.84 -0.87
C VAL A 182 -15.29 -6.53 0.42
N VAL A 183 -14.46 -7.58 0.37
CA VAL A 183 -13.98 -8.28 1.57
C VAL A 183 -13.20 -7.33 2.48
N GLN A 184 -12.29 -6.54 1.91
CA GLN A 184 -11.53 -5.54 2.66
C GLN A 184 -12.45 -4.49 3.33
N ALA A 185 -13.48 -4.03 2.63
CA ALA A 185 -14.46 -3.09 3.18
C ALA A 185 -15.27 -3.71 4.34
N LEU A 186 -15.66 -4.98 4.22
CA LEU A 186 -16.36 -5.70 5.30
C LEU A 186 -15.48 -5.81 6.56
N PHE A 187 -14.20 -6.17 6.41
CA PHE A 187 -13.25 -6.19 7.53
C PHE A 187 -13.09 -4.82 8.18
N LEU A 188 -13.05 -3.75 7.39
CA LEU A 188 -12.94 -2.38 7.90
C LEU A 188 -14.20 -1.99 8.69
N ILE A 189 -15.40 -2.27 8.16
CA ILE A 189 -16.67 -2.03 8.84
C ILE A 189 -16.73 -2.82 10.16
N GLN A 190 -16.33 -4.09 10.15
CA GLN A 190 -16.26 -4.91 11.36
C GLN A 190 -15.31 -4.29 12.40
N THR A 191 -14.14 -3.81 11.96
CA THR A 191 -13.17 -3.12 12.84
C THR A 191 -13.79 -1.87 13.47
N MET A 192 -14.51 -1.06 12.67
CA MET A 192 -15.22 0.13 13.18
C MET A 192 -16.30 -0.24 14.20
N LEU A 193 -17.09 -1.28 13.93
CA LEU A 193 -18.14 -1.74 14.85
C LEU A 193 -17.56 -2.28 16.17
N VAL A 194 -16.48 -3.05 16.10
CA VAL A 194 -15.77 -3.57 17.27
C VAL A 194 -15.20 -2.43 18.12
N SER A 195 -14.75 -1.36 17.48
CA SER A 195 -14.22 -0.16 18.16
C SER A 195 -15.29 0.62 18.94
N LEU A 196 -16.59 0.32 18.74
CA LEU A 196 -17.69 0.92 19.50
C LEU A 196 -18.02 0.16 20.80
N LEU A 197 -17.32 -0.94 21.10
CA LEU A 197 -17.57 -1.71 22.31
C LEU A 197 -17.22 -0.88 23.57
N PRO A 198 -18.03 -0.99 24.65
CA PRO A 198 -17.86 -0.19 25.86
C PRO A 198 -16.66 -0.61 26.72
N ILE A 199 -15.96 -1.69 26.38
CA ILE A 199 -14.77 -2.19 27.08
C ILE A 199 -13.53 -1.82 26.25
N PRO A 200 -12.81 -0.73 26.57
CA PRO A 200 -11.79 -0.16 25.68
C PRO A 200 -10.65 -1.14 25.35
N VAL A 201 -10.13 -1.84 26.37
CA VAL A 201 -9.02 -2.78 26.20
C VAL A 201 -9.38 -3.93 25.25
N LEU A 202 -10.61 -4.43 25.34
CA LEU A 202 -11.09 -5.50 24.47
C LEU A 202 -11.35 -4.98 23.06
N ALA A 203 -11.92 -3.77 22.93
CA ALA A 203 -12.15 -3.11 21.66
C ALA A 203 -10.84 -2.90 20.90
N ASP A 204 -9.81 -2.37 21.56
CA ASP A 204 -8.49 -2.13 20.98
C ASP A 204 -7.82 -3.44 20.55
N LEU A 205 -7.85 -4.49 21.40
CA LEU A 205 -7.26 -5.78 21.08
C LEU A 205 -7.95 -6.42 19.86
N MET A 206 -9.28 -6.40 19.83
CA MET A 206 -10.05 -6.99 18.73
C MET A 206 -9.89 -6.17 17.44
N SER A 207 -9.83 -4.84 17.54
CA SER A 207 -9.54 -3.95 16.42
C SER A 207 -8.14 -4.21 15.84
N LEU A 208 -7.14 -4.38 16.71
CA LEU A 208 -5.78 -4.77 16.32
C LEU A 208 -5.77 -6.10 15.56
N VAL A 209 -6.48 -7.12 16.07
CA VAL A 209 -6.58 -8.42 15.40
C VAL A 209 -7.20 -8.29 14.01
N HIS A 210 -8.29 -7.54 13.86
CA HIS A 210 -8.91 -7.33 12.55
C HIS A 210 -7.97 -6.59 11.58
N MET A 211 -7.25 -5.58 12.06
CA MET A 211 -6.27 -4.86 11.23
C MET A 211 -5.11 -5.77 10.82
N CYS A 212 -4.60 -6.61 11.72
CA CYS A 212 -3.58 -7.61 11.38
C CYS A 212 -4.07 -8.61 10.33
N LEU A 213 -5.31 -9.10 10.45
CA LEU A 213 -5.92 -9.99 9.46
C LEU A 213 -6.08 -9.31 8.10
N LEU A 214 -6.55 -8.06 8.08
CA LEU A 214 -6.71 -7.27 6.86
C LEU A 214 -5.37 -7.07 6.13
N TYR A 215 -4.31 -6.67 6.86
CA TYR A 215 -2.98 -6.49 6.27
C TYR A 215 -2.34 -7.80 5.81
N SER A 216 -2.58 -8.89 6.54
CA SER A 216 -2.15 -10.23 6.16
C SER A 216 -2.83 -10.66 4.85
N LEU A 217 -4.14 -10.51 4.75
CA LEU A 217 -4.91 -10.80 3.54
C LEU A 217 -4.35 -10.02 2.34
N TYR A 218 -4.18 -8.70 2.49
CA TYR A 218 -3.62 -7.85 1.45
C TYR A 218 -2.25 -8.34 0.97
N SER A 219 -1.36 -8.71 1.89
CA SER A 219 -0.02 -9.21 1.56
C SER A 219 -0.06 -10.56 0.83
N PHE A 220 -0.93 -11.47 1.25
CA PHE A 220 -1.07 -12.78 0.62
C PHE A 220 -1.75 -12.73 -0.75
N GLU A 221 -2.67 -11.79 -0.98
CA GLU A 221 -3.31 -11.59 -2.28
C GLU A 221 -2.30 -11.40 -3.39
N TYR A 222 -1.27 -10.57 -3.19
CA TYR A 222 -0.19 -10.40 -4.17
C TYR A 222 0.51 -11.72 -4.54
N LYS A 223 0.78 -12.56 -3.53
CA LYS A 223 1.40 -13.87 -3.73
C LYS A 223 0.46 -14.84 -4.46
N TRP A 224 -0.81 -14.90 -4.07
CA TRP A 224 -1.79 -15.79 -4.70
C TRP A 224 -2.11 -15.36 -6.13
N CYS A 225 -2.15 -14.06 -6.40
CA CYS A 225 -2.22 -13.51 -7.75
C CYS A 225 -1.06 -14.03 -8.62
N ASN A 226 0.17 -14.01 -8.10
CA ASN A 226 1.35 -14.51 -8.83
C ASN A 226 1.35 -16.03 -9.04
N MET A 227 0.64 -16.76 -8.18
CA MET A 227 0.35 -18.19 -8.35
C MET A 227 -0.81 -18.47 -9.32
N GLY A 228 -1.46 -17.43 -9.86
CA GLY A 228 -2.63 -17.57 -10.74
C GLY A 228 -3.89 -18.09 -10.03
N TRP A 229 -3.96 -17.97 -8.70
CA TRP A 229 -5.12 -18.45 -7.96
C TRP A 229 -6.29 -17.50 -8.13
N GLU A 230 -7.41 -17.99 -8.64
CA GLU A 230 -8.67 -17.27 -8.64
C GLU A 230 -9.21 -17.12 -7.21
N LEU A 231 -9.95 -16.05 -6.94
CA LEU A 231 -10.59 -15.77 -5.67
C LEU A 231 -11.24 -16.98 -4.99
N HIS A 232 -12.07 -17.75 -5.70
CA HIS A 232 -12.79 -18.88 -5.11
C HIS A 232 -11.83 -19.88 -4.47
N ARG A 233 -10.67 -20.12 -5.11
CA ARG A 233 -9.63 -21.00 -4.56
C ARG A 233 -8.97 -20.40 -3.32
N ARG A 234 -8.85 -19.07 -3.24
CA ARG A 234 -8.28 -18.37 -2.07
C ARG A 234 -9.21 -18.48 -0.86
N ILE A 235 -10.51 -18.29 -1.04
CA ILE A 235 -11.50 -18.39 0.04
C ILE A 235 -11.52 -19.81 0.61
N THR A 236 -11.63 -20.83 -0.24
CA THR A 236 -11.62 -22.25 0.19
C THR A 236 -10.30 -22.68 0.86
N TYR A 237 -9.22 -21.93 0.66
CA TYR A 237 -7.93 -22.20 1.32
C TYR A 237 -7.82 -21.53 2.70
N ILE A 238 -8.54 -20.43 2.92
CA ILE A 238 -8.54 -19.66 4.16
C ILE A 238 -9.59 -20.19 5.15
N GLU A 239 -10.74 -20.64 4.63
CA GLU A 239 -11.78 -21.36 5.39
C GLU A 239 -11.30 -22.74 5.84
#